data_AF-A0A011UIE8-F1
#
_entry.id   AF-A0A011UIE8-F1
#
_cell.length_a   1.000
_cell.length_b   1.000
_cell.length_c   1.000
_cell.angle_alpha   90.00
_cell.angle_beta   90.00
_cell.angle_gamma   90.00
#
_symmetry.space_group_name_H-M   'P 1'
#
loop_
_entity.id
_entity.type
_entity.pdbx_description
1 polymer ?
#
loop_
_entity_poly.entity_id
_entity_poly.type
_entity_poly.pdbx_seq_one_letter_code
_entity_poly.pdbx_strand_id
1 'polypeptide(L)' 'MTGEEKSQLQALSQTLRKEQAALLLAAARNGALPSNSTIRRVAYLELNIAAIENTIADPVG' A
#
# COMPACT_ATOMS: atom_id res chain seq x y z
N MET A 1 -1.53 2.91 21.09
CA MET A 1 -1.78 3.78 19.90
C MET A 1 -2.93 4.75 20.17
N THR A 2 -2.74 6.05 19.91
CA THR A 2 -3.78 7.08 20.03
C THR A 2 -4.76 7.02 18.85
N GLY A 3 -5.94 7.62 19.01
CA GLY A 3 -6.91 7.75 17.90
C GLY A 3 -6.35 8.55 16.71
N GLU A 4 -5.46 9.51 16.98
CA GLU A 4 -4.78 10.30 15.96
C GLU A 4 -3.78 9.45 15.16
N GLU A 5 -2.91 8.70 15.84
CA GLU A 5 -1.95 7.78 15.21
C GLU A 5 -2.66 6.75 14.33
N LYS A 6 -3.77 6.18 14.82
CA LYS A 6 -4.60 5.26 14.05
C LYS A 6 -5.15 5.91 12.77
N SER A 7 -5.62 7.15 12.87
CA SER A 7 -6.15 7.91 11.74
C SER A 7 -5.07 8.24 10.71
N GLN A 8 -3.86 8.61 11.17
CA GLN A 8 -2.71 8.87 10.30
C GLN A 8 -2.27 7.60 9.56
N LEU A 9 -2.20 6.45 10.24
CA LEU A 9 -1.91 5.16 9.63
C LEU A 9 -2.97 4.74 8.60
N GLN A 10 -4.26 4.96 8.90
CA GLN A 10 -5.34 4.71 7.94
C GLN A 10 -5.21 5.59 6.69
N ALA A 11 -4.93 6.88 6.85
CA ALA A 11 -4.71 7.80 5.74
C ALA A 11 -3.51 7.39 4.89
N LEU A 12 -2.43 6.93 5.53
CA LEU A 12 -1.25 6.42 4.83
C LEU A 12 -1.57 5.15 4.03
N SER A 13 -2.24 4.17 4.64
CA SER A 13 -2.67 2.94 3.95
C SER A 13 -3.54 3.24 2.72
N GLN A 14 -4.50 4.17 2.84
CA GLN A 14 -5.31 4.60 1.70
C GLN A 14 -4.49 5.22 0.58
N THR A 15 -3.47 6.02 0.91
CA THR A 15 -2.58 6.64 -0.08
C THR A 15 -1.74 5.59 -0.80
N LEU A 16 -1.18 4.62 -0.07
CA LEU A 16 -0.42 3.52 -0.65
C LEU A 16 -1.28 2.64 -1.57
N ARG A 17 -2.51 2.33 -1.17
CA ARG A 17 -3.49 1.58 -1.98
C ARG A 17 -3.83 2.32 -3.29
N LYS A 18 -3.97 3.65 -3.24
CA LYS A 18 -4.18 4.47 -4.46
C LYS A 18 -2.98 4.38 -5.41
N GLU A 19 -1.76 4.48 -4.90
CA GLU A 19 -0.55 4.35 -5.71
C GLU A 19 -0.41 2.95 -6.33
N GLN A 20 -0.65 1.90 -5.54
CA GLN A 20 -0.63 0.51 -6.00
C GLN A 20 -1.63 0.32 -7.15
N ALA A 21 -2.86 0.80 -6.97
CA ALA A 21 -3.90 0.74 -8.00
C ALA A 21 -3.49 1.51 -9.27
N ALA A 22 -2.89 2.69 -9.14
CA ALA A 22 -2.43 3.47 -10.28
C ALA A 22 -1.34 2.73 -11.09
N LEU A 23 -0.38 2.09 -10.41
CA LEU A 23 0.67 1.30 -11.06
C LEU A 23 0.10 0.09 -11.81
N LEU A 24 -0.84 -0.63 -11.19
CA LEU A 24 -1.49 -1.79 -11.79
C LEU A 24 -2.36 -1.40 -12.99
N LEU A 25 -3.11 -0.31 -12.89
CA LEU A 25 -3.92 0.22 -13.98
C LEU A 25 -3.06 0.72 -15.15
N ALA A 26 -1.93 1.36 -14.87
CA ALA A 26 -0.99 1.77 -15.90
C ALA A 26 -0.42 0.57 -16.66
N ALA A 27 -0.06 -0.51 -15.96
CA ALA A 27 0.40 -1.75 -16.57
C ALA A 27 -0.71 -2.41 -17.43
N ALA A 28 -1.93 -2.50 -16.88
CA ALA A 28 -3.08 -3.07 -17.59
C ALA A 28 -3.42 -2.30 -18.88
N ARG A 29 -3.36 -0.96 -18.85
CA ARG A 29 -3.61 -0.11 -20.03
C ARG A 29 -2.60 -0.31 -21.15
N ASN A 30 -1.36 -0.65 -20.81
CA ASN A 30 -0.31 -0.90 -21.79
C ASN A 30 -0.39 -2.32 -22.40
N GLY A 31 -1.32 -3.17 -21.94
CA GLY A 31 -1.50 -4.54 -22.45
C GLY A 31 -0.27 -5.43 -22.28
N ALA A 32 0.67 -5.02 -21.42
CA ALA A 32 1.96 -5.64 -21.28
C ALA A 32 2.22 -5.97 -19.80
N LEU A 33 3.09 -6.95 -19.58
CA LEU A 33 3.62 -7.20 -18.24
C LEU A 33 4.32 -5.93 -17.73
N PRO A 34 4.05 -5.49 -16.49
CA PRO A 34 4.78 -4.39 -15.90
C PRO A 34 6.28 -4.71 -15.86
N SER A 35 7.12 -3.68 -15.98
CA SER A 35 8.55 -3.86 -15.81
C SER A 35 8.88 -4.45 -14.43
N ASN A 36 10.03 -5.12 -14.32
CA ASN A 36 10.51 -5.63 -13.03
C ASN A 36 10.60 -4.54 -11.95
N SER A 37 10.88 -3.28 -12.31
CA SER A 37 10.85 -2.16 -11.37
C SER A 37 9.44 -1.87 -10.87
N THR A 38 8.42 -1.90 -11.74
CA THR A 38 7.02 -1.71 -11.35
C THR A 38 6.52 -2.86 -10.48
N ILE A 39 6.84 -4.11 -10.82
CA ILE A 39 6.48 -5.30 -10.01
C ILE A 39 7.06 -5.18 -8.61
N ARG A 40 8.36 -4.86 -8.48
CA ARG A 40 8.99 -4.66 -7.17
C ARG A 40 8.33 -3.53 -6.39
N ARG A 41 7.99 -2.42 -7.06
CA ARG A 41 7.31 -1.30 -6.41
C ARG A 41 5.93 -1.68 -5.87
N VAL A 42 5.14 -2.45 -6.64
CA VAL A 42 3.85 -2.99 -6.18
C VAL A 42 4.05 -3.91 -4.97
N ALA A 43 5.02 -4.82 -5.01
CA ALA A 43 5.30 -5.72 -3.89
C ALA A 43 5.71 -4.94 -2.61
N TYR A 44 6.52 -3.89 -2.73
CA TYR A 44 6.84 -3.04 -1.58
C TYR A 44 5.62 -2.30 -1.03
N LEU A 45 4.72 -1.83 -1.90
CA LEU A 45 3.47 -1.21 -1.45
C LEU A 45 2.61 -2.21 -0.67
N GLU A 46 2.49 -3.45 -1.13
CA GLU A 46 1.76 -4.51 -0.43
C GLU A 46 2.34 -4.81 0.94
N LEU A 47 3.67 -4.93 1.05
CA LEU A 47 4.34 -5.15 2.34
C LEU A 47 4.09 -4.00 3.32
N ASN A 48 4.15 -2.75 2.85
CA ASN A 48 3.89 -1.59 3.70
C ASN A 48 2.42 -1.50 4.11
N ILE A 49 1.48 -1.78 3.21
CA ILE A 49 0.04 -1.81 3.51
C ILE A 49 -0.23 -2.87 4.58
N ALA A 50 0.31 -4.08 4.42
CA ALA A 50 0.16 -5.16 5.39
C ALA A 50 0.78 -4.81 6.75
N ALA A 51 1.97 -4.18 6.77
CA ALA A 51 2.60 -3.74 8.01
C ALA A 51 1.76 -2.68 8.75
N ILE A 52 1.15 -1.74 8.01
CA ILE A 52 0.24 -0.73 8.58
C ILE A 52 -1.03 -1.40 9.12
N GLU A 53 -1.63 -2.31 8.36
CA GLU A 53 -2.84 -3.00 8.77
C GLU A 53 -2.63 -3.85 10.01
N ASN A 54 -1.47 -4.53 10.09
CA ASN A 54 -1.06 -5.25 11.29
C ASN A 54 -0.86 -4.30 12.47
N THR A 55 -0.20 -3.14 12.28
CA THR A 55 -0.03 -2.13 13.34
C THR A 55 -1.37 -1.57 13.84
N ILE A 56 -2.37 -1.45 12.96
CA ILE A 56 -3.71 -0.96 13.33
C ILE A 56 -4.51 -2.05 14.04
N ALA A 57 -4.40 -3.30 13.58
CA ALA A 57 -5.16 -4.45 14.07
C ALA A 57 -4.58 -5.02 15.37
N ASP A 58 -3.28 -4.86 15.58
CA ASP A 58 -2.56 -5.36 16.74
C ASP A 58 -2.32 -4.21 17.73
N PRO A 59 -3.14 -4.09 18.80
CA PRO A 59 -2.91 -3.13 19.86
C PRO A 59 -1.74 -3.60 20.74
N VAL A 60 -0.53 -3.69 20.19
CA VAL A 60 0.66 -3.90 21.02
C VAL A 60 1.08 -2.55 21.57
N GLY A 61 0.62 -2.30 22.80
CA GLY A 61 0.86 -1.10 23.61
C GLY A 61 -0.42 -0.53 24.19
#